data_AF-A0A7C5M362-F1
#
_entry.id   AF-A0A7C5M362-F1
#
_cell.length_a   1.000
_cell.length_b   1.000
_cell.length_c   1.000
_cell.angle_alpha   90.00
_cell.angle_beta   90.00
_cell.angle_gamma   90.00
#
_symmetry.space_group_name_H-M   'P 1'
#
loop_
_entity.id
_entity.type
_entity.pdbx_description
1 polymer ?
#
loop_
_entity_poly.entity_id
_entity_poly.type
_entity_poly.pdbx_seq_one_letter_code
_entity_poly.pdbx_strand_id
1 'polypeptide(L)' 'MKTYLKIYFNSEGALPSEVKNQLMNLGFKATSGNYDFVYDWGNKDVRLEELVWFADKVHSVLKGTKVLFSIETI' A
#
# COMPACT_ATOMS: atom_id res chain seq x y z
N MET A 1 1.89 15.49 1.10
CA MET A 1 2.47 14.45 0.22
C MET A 1 1.61 13.19 0.31
N LYS A 2 1.48 12.41 -0.75
CA LYS A 2 0.66 11.18 -0.77
C LYS A 2 1.42 10.02 -1.38
N THR A 3 1.25 8.84 -0.78
CA THR A 3 1.75 7.58 -1.32
C THR A 3 0.60 6.76 -1.85
N TYR A 4 0.74 6.26 -3.07
CA TYR A 4 -0.26 5.47 -3.76
C TYR A 4 0.23 4.04 -3.94
N LEU A 5 -0.71 3.09 -3.83
CA LEU A 5 -0.45 1.68 -4.14
C LEU A 5 -1.35 1.22 -5.28
N LYS A 6 -0.74 0.44 -6.17
CA LYS A 6 -1.44 -0.41 -7.14
C LYS A 6 -1.15 -1.86 -6.81
N ILE A 7 -2.19 -2.68 -6.69
CA ILE A 7 -2.10 -4.09 -6.31
C ILE A 7 -2.46 -4.97 -7.50
N TYR A 8 -1.61 -5.95 -7.76
CA TYR A 8 -1.85 -6.99 -8.77
C TYR A 8 -2.15 -8.30 -8.04
N PHE A 9 -3.40 -8.73 -8.12
CA PHE A 9 -3.89 -9.94 -7.45
C PHE A 9 -3.54 -11.21 -8.23
N ASN A 10 -3.35 -12.29 -7.48
CA ASN A 10 -3.17 -13.64 -8.01
C ASN A 10 -4.33 -14.52 -7.51
N SER A 11 -4.93 -15.34 -8.39
CA SER A 11 -6.03 -16.23 -8.02
C SER A 11 -5.65 -17.27 -6.96
N GLU A 12 -4.36 -17.60 -6.86
CA GLU A 12 -3.80 -18.52 -5.86
C GLU A 12 -3.31 -17.80 -4.58
N GLY A 13 -3.55 -16.50 -4.48
CA GLY A 13 -3.18 -15.63 -3.37
C GLY A 13 -4.29 -15.43 -2.34
N ALA A 14 -4.06 -14.49 -1.43
CA ALA A 14 -5.09 -14.08 -0.46
C ALA A 14 -6.26 -13.36 -1.15
N LEU A 15 -7.41 -13.34 -0.50
CA LEU A 15 -8.59 -12.67 -1.05
C LEU A 15 -8.35 -11.16 -1.16
N PRO A 16 -8.86 -10.47 -2.20
CA PRO A 16 -8.74 -9.01 -2.31
C PRO A 16 -9.29 -8.26 -1.09
N SER A 17 -10.34 -8.78 -0.45
CA SER A 17 -10.91 -8.22 0.77
C SER A 17 -9.94 -8.30 1.96
N GLU A 18 -9.19 -9.39 2.10
CA GLU A 18 -8.19 -9.58 3.16
C GLU A 18 -7.01 -8.62 2.98
N VAL A 19 -6.48 -8.54 1.75
CA VAL A 19 -5.40 -7.60 1.38
C VAL A 19 -5.83 -6.16 1.64
N LYS A 20 -7.05 -5.79 1.23
CA LYS A 20 -7.62 -4.47 1.49
C LYS A 20 -7.68 -4.18 2.99
N ASN A 21 -8.17 -5.10 3.80
CA ASN A 21 -8.28 -4.92 5.25
C ASN A 21 -6.90 -4.75 5.90
N GLN A 22 -5.90 -5.52 5.48
CA GLN A 22 -4.52 -5.40 5.96
C GLN A 22 -3.91 -4.02 5.64
N LEU A 23 -4.07 -3.53 4.40
CA LEU A 23 -3.58 -2.21 4.00
C LEU A 23 -4.32 -1.07 4.71
N MET A 24 -5.63 -1.19 4.90
CA MET A 24 -6.41 -0.21 5.66
C MET A 24 -5.97 -0.14 7.13
N ASN A 25 -5.62 -1.29 7.74
CA ASN A 25 -5.05 -1.31 9.10
C ASN A 25 -3.69 -0.63 9.20
N LEU A 26 -2.94 -0.55 8.08
CA LEU A 26 -1.69 0.22 7.98
C LEU A 26 -1.94 1.73 7.74
N GLY A 27 -3.20 2.15 7.63
CA GLY A 27 -3.61 3.55 7.48
C GLY A 27 -3.89 3.97 6.04
N PHE A 28 -3.81 3.06 5.06
CA PHE A 28 -4.24 3.36 3.70
C PHE A 28 -5.76 3.53 3.63
N LYS A 29 -6.20 4.36 2.68
CA LYS A 29 -7.60 4.46 2.26
C LYS A 29 -7.75 3.79 0.90
N ALA A 30 -8.77 2.95 0.75
CA ALA A 30 -9.13 2.40 -0.55
C ALA A 30 -9.68 3.50 -1.45
N THR A 31 -9.32 3.46 -2.73
CA THR A 31 -9.76 4.42 -3.74
C THR A 31 -10.25 3.71 -4.99
N SER A 32 -11.01 4.42 -5.82
CA SER A 32 -11.36 3.98 -7.17
C SER A 32 -10.59 4.83 -8.19
N GLY A 33 -10.02 4.21 -9.23
CA GLY A 33 -9.34 4.91 -10.31
C GLY A 33 -8.01 4.26 -10.69
N ASN A 34 -7.00 5.07 -10.96
CA ASN A 34 -5.70 4.61 -11.43
C ASN A 34 -4.88 3.85 -10.38
N TYR A 35 -5.22 4.01 -9.09
CA TYR A 35 -4.59 3.35 -7.94
C TYR A 35 -5.68 2.78 -7.04
N ASP A 36 -5.34 1.70 -6.34
CA ASP A 36 -6.26 0.97 -5.47
C ASP A 36 -6.28 1.56 -4.05
N PHE A 37 -5.16 2.14 -3.61
CA PHE A 37 -5.02 2.73 -2.28
C PHE A 37 -4.20 4.03 -2.28
N VAL A 38 -4.49 4.89 -1.29
CA VAL A 38 -3.73 6.09 -0.98
C VAL A 38 -3.45 6.20 0.52
N TYR A 39 -2.23 6.59 0.86
CA TYR A 39 -1.84 7.02 2.20
C TYR A 39 -1.52 8.51 2.17
N ASP A 40 -2.15 9.27 3.06
CA ASP A 40 -1.96 10.71 3.14
C ASP A 40 -1.00 11.03 4.29
N TRP A 41 0.18 11.55 3.94
CA TRP A 41 1.18 11.98 4.93
C TRP A 41 0.81 13.32 5.58
N GLY A 42 -0.27 13.96 5.12
CA GLY A 42 -0.69 15.29 5.55
C GLY A 42 0.32 16.35 5.13
N ASN A 43 0.54 17.31 6.03
CA ASN A 43 1.46 18.44 5.84
C ASN A 43 2.92 18.10 6.20
N LYS A 44 3.27 16.81 6.35
CA LYS A 44 4.64 16.40 6.63
C LYS A 44 5.46 16.36 5.34
N ASP A 45 6.64 16.95 5.40
CA ASP A 45 7.72 16.68 4.46
C ASP A 45 8.43 15.41 4.94
N VAL A 46 8.38 14.36 4.15
CA VAL A 46 8.79 13.00 4.56
C VAL A 46 10.09 12.66 3.84
N ARG A 47 11.06 12.23 4.62
CA ARG A 47 12.40 11.94 4.10
C ARG A 47 12.43 10.60 3.37
N LEU A 48 13.43 10.41 2.52
CA LEU A 48 13.59 9.19 1.75
C LEU A 48 13.66 7.95 2.64
N GLU A 49 14.36 8.02 3.78
CA GLU A 49 14.49 6.90 4.71
C GLU A 49 13.14 6.49 5.32
N GLU A 50 12.25 7.45 5.55
CA GLU A 50 10.90 7.20 6.06
C GLU A 50 10.01 6.56 4.99
N LEU A 51 10.18 6.95 3.72
CA LEU A 51 9.50 6.33 2.59
C LEU A 51 9.93 4.87 2.38
N VAL A 52 11.24 4.59 2.46
CA VAL A 52 11.77 3.22 2.37
C VAL A 52 11.27 2.38 3.55
N TRP A 53 11.36 2.89 4.77
CA TRP A 53 10.81 2.21 5.94
C TRP A 53 9.32 1.91 5.81
N PHE A 54 8.54 2.84 5.23
CA PHE A 54 7.12 2.63 5.00
C PHE A 54 6.87 1.56 3.93
N ALA A 55 7.66 1.54 2.85
CA ALA A 55 7.61 0.47 1.85
C ALA A 55 7.92 -0.91 2.48
N ASP A 56 8.88 -0.99 3.42
CA ASP A 56 9.16 -2.22 4.17
C ASP A 56 7.97 -2.68 5.00
N LYS A 57 7.21 -1.74 5.60
CA LYS A 57 5.98 -2.07 6.33
C LYS A 57 4.90 -2.62 5.41
N VAL A 58 4.68 -1.99 4.25
CA VAL A 58 3.76 -2.51 3.23
C VAL A 58 4.18 -3.92 2.79
N HIS A 59 5.46 -4.11 2.47
CA HIS A 59 6.00 -5.42 2.11
C HIS A 59 5.76 -6.48 3.20
N SER A 60 6.06 -6.14 4.46
CA SER A 60 5.89 -7.06 5.59
C SER A 60 4.42 -7.42 5.82
N VAL A 61 3.50 -6.47 5.68
CA VAL A 61 2.06 -6.69 5.85
C VAL A 61 1.50 -7.60 4.75
N LEU A 62 1.97 -7.42 3.51
CA LEU A 62 1.51 -8.21 2.35
C LEU A 62 2.25 -9.54 2.19
N LYS A 63 3.24 -9.85 3.03
CA LYS A 63 4.02 -11.08 2.94
C LYS A 63 3.13 -12.32 3.04
N GLY A 64 3.28 -13.24 2.11
CA GLY A 64 2.50 -14.49 2.06
C GLY A 64 1.13 -14.36 1.37
N THR A 65 0.69 -13.15 1.01
CA THR A 65 -0.56 -12.94 0.26
C THR A 65 -0.42 -13.22 -1.24
N LYS A 66 0.81 -13.38 -1.74
CA LYS A 66 1.18 -13.60 -3.15
C LYS A 66 0.75 -12.49 -4.12
N VAL A 67 0.46 -11.28 -3.62
CA VAL A 67 0.24 -10.11 -4.47
C VAL A 67 1.56 -9.50 -4.92
N LEU A 68 1.54 -8.84 -6.08
CA LEU A 68 2.57 -7.87 -6.46
C LEU A 68 2.02 -6.47 -6.24
N PHE A 69 2.88 -5.50 -5.97
CA PHE A 69 2.46 -4.11 -5.81
C PHE A 69 3.47 -3.13 -6.39
N SER A 70 2.94 -1.98 -6.82
CA SER A 70 3.73 -0.78 -7.12
C SER A 70 3.43 0.28 -6.06
N ILE A 71 4.46 1.01 -5.63
CA ILE A 71 4.38 2.10 -4.68
C ILE A 71 4.95 3.38 -5.30
N GLU A 72 4.19 4.46 -5.24
CA GLU A 72 4.56 5.75 -5.81
C GLU A 72 4.23 6.86 -4.82
N THR A 73 5.11 7.86 -4.67
CA THR A 73 4.88 8.99 -3.76
C THR A 73 5.02 10.30 -4.52
N ILE A 74 3.99 11.15 -4.42
CA ILE A 74 3.87 12.46 -5.09
C ILE A 74 3.31 13.54 -4.16
#